data_AF-A0A2W6TUM6-F1
#
_entry.id   AF-A0A2W6TUM6-F1
#
_cell.length_a   1.000
_cell.length_b   1.000
_cell.length_c   1.000
_cell.angle_alpha   90.00
_cell.angle_beta   90.00
_cell.angle_gamma   90.00
#
_symmetry.space_group_name_H-M   'P 1'
#
loop_
_entity.id
_entity.type
_entity.pdbx_description
1 polymer ?
#
loop_
_entity_poly.entity_id
_entity_poly.type
_entity_poly.pdbx_seq_one_letter_code
_entity_poly.pdbx_strand_id
1 'polypeptide(L)'
;MISSLRGVVLHSDADSVIVEVGGVGFSVAVPTDVARGLRAGDETLLHTNLVVREDALSLFGFAGRDELDTFTLLLSVSGVGPKSALGVLSALSVAQIAEAVANEDDAPFRRVSGIGPKTAKLIVVQLAGKLHARLPTPAGAAPGIAPAAVTERASV
;
A
#
# COMPACT_ATOMS: atom_id res chain seq x y z
N MET A 1 12.50 11.25 -0.16
CA MET A 1 11.16 10.63 -0.35
C MET A 1 10.76 9.97 0.96
N ILE A 2 9.48 10.02 1.33
CA ILE A 2 8.97 9.32 2.51
C ILE A 2 8.68 7.87 2.08
N SER A 3 9.55 6.94 2.43
CA SER A 3 9.52 5.54 1.95
C SER A 3 8.82 4.58 2.93
N SER A 4 8.63 5.00 4.17
CA SER A 4 7.83 4.27 5.16
C SER A 4 7.37 5.20 6.28
N LEU A 5 6.29 4.84 6.95
CA LEU A 5 5.84 5.44 8.20
C LEU A 5 5.63 4.36 9.24
N ARG A 6 6.16 4.58 10.45
CA ARG A 6 5.87 3.74 11.63
C ARG A 6 5.35 4.63 12.74
N GLY A 7 4.18 4.30 13.29
CA GLY A 7 3.55 5.12 14.31
C GLY A 7 2.19 4.59 14.74
N VAL A 8 1.47 5.41 15.51
CA VAL A 8 0.14 5.07 16.04
C VAL A 8 -0.93 5.60 15.11
N VAL A 9 -1.93 4.78 14.81
CA VAL A 9 -3.09 5.21 14.02
C VAL A 9 -3.96 6.12 14.88
N LEU A 10 -4.17 7.36 14.45
CA LEU A 10 -5.07 8.32 15.10
C LEU A 10 -6.52 8.16 14.63
N HIS A 11 -6.69 7.87 13.34
CA HIS A 11 -7.99 7.75 12.70
C HIS A 11 -7.91 6.82 11.49
N SER A 12 -9.01 6.14 11.18
CA SER A 12 -9.13 5.28 10.01
C SER A 12 -10.46 5.55 9.30
N ASP A 13 -10.36 5.90 8.03
CA ASP A 13 -11.49 6.05 7.10
C ASP A 13 -11.62 4.80 6.22
N ALA A 14 -12.42 4.86 5.15
CA ALA A 14 -12.67 3.73 4.26
C ALA A 14 -11.48 3.38 3.35
N ASP A 15 -10.70 4.38 2.95
CA ASP A 15 -9.60 4.30 1.97
C ASP A 15 -8.36 5.11 2.41
N SER A 16 -8.34 5.56 3.66
CA SER A 16 -7.22 6.31 4.22
C SER A 16 -7.10 6.15 5.72
N VAL A 17 -5.92 6.44 6.25
CA VAL A 17 -5.60 6.43 7.68
C VAL A 17 -4.77 7.67 8.05
N ILE A 18 -4.87 8.10 9.31
CA ILE A 18 -3.97 9.11 9.88
C ILE A 18 -3.01 8.40 10.83
N VAL A 19 -1.70 8.47 10.54
CA VAL A 19 -0.65 7.87 11.38
C VAL A 19 0.16 8.98 12.05
N GLU A 20 0.22 8.97 13.38
CA GLU A 20 1.07 9.88 14.16
C GLU A 20 2.50 9.36 14.23
N VAL A 21 3.45 10.20 13.82
CA VAL A 21 4.88 9.94 13.98
C VAL A 21 5.51 11.16 14.64
N GLY A 22 5.94 11.02 15.89
CA GLY A 22 6.61 12.10 16.63
C GLY A 22 5.74 13.36 16.80
N GLY A 23 4.43 13.21 17.01
CA GLY A 23 3.49 14.31 17.15
C GLY A 23 2.97 14.91 15.83
N VAL A 24 3.35 14.35 14.67
CA VAL A 24 2.84 14.77 13.35
C VAL A 24 1.91 13.70 12.78
N GLY A 25 0.66 14.09 12.49
CA GLY A 25 -0.31 13.22 11.82
C GLY A 25 -0.16 13.23 10.30
N PHE A 26 0.21 12.09 9.72
CA PHE A 26 0.28 11.89 8.28
C PHE A 26 -1.02 11.28 7.77
N SER A 27 -1.71 11.97 6.87
CA SER A 27 -2.81 11.37 6.11
C SER A 27 -2.24 10.52 4.98
N VAL A 28 -2.63 9.24 4.96
CA VAL A 28 -2.13 8.23 4.03
C VAL A 28 -3.31 7.55 3.35
N ALA A 29 -3.36 7.61 2.03
CA ALA A 29 -4.30 6.81 1.24
C ALA A 29 -3.80 5.36 1.18
N VAL A 30 -4.65 4.39 1.49
CA VAL A 30 -4.27 2.97 1.59
C VAL A 30 -5.30 2.09 0.90
N PRO A 31 -4.94 0.86 0.49
CA PRO A 31 -5.92 -0.13 0.05
C PRO A 31 -7.03 -0.35 1.08
N THR A 32 -8.24 -0.65 0.61
CA THR A 32 -9.44 -0.73 1.46
C THR A 32 -9.32 -1.80 2.56
N ASP A 33 -8.65 -2.91 2.26
CA ASP A 33 -8.35 -3.98 3.21
C ASP A 33 -7.36 -3.53 4.30
N VAL A 34 -6.32 -2.76 3.94
CA VAL A 34 -5.39 -2.16 4.89
C VAL A 34 -6.13 -1.19 5.84
N ALA A 35 -6.96 -0.30 5.30
CA ALA A 35 -7.78 0.61 6.13
C ALA A 35 -8.70 -0.18 7.08
N ARG A 36 -9.39 -1.21 6.57
CA ARG A 36 -10.26 -2.07 7.38
C ARG A 36 -9.52 -2.91 8.43
N GLY A 37 -8.22 -3.12 8.27
CA GLY A 37 -7.38 -3.84 9.21
C GLY A 37 -6.88 -3.00 10.39
N LEU A 38 -6.91 -1.66 10.28
CA LEU A 38 -6.34 -0.74 11.25
C LEU A 38 -7.42 -0.03 12.09
N ARG A 39 -7.17 0.17 13.38
CA ARG A 39 -8.03 0.91 14.32
C ARG A 39 -7.24 2.01 14.99
N ALA A 40 -7.95 3.04 15.46
CA ALA A 40 -7.33 4.08 16.27
C ALA A 40 -6.69 3.47 17.52
N GLY A 41 -5.43 3.83 17.79
CA GLY A 41 -4.60 3.29 18.85
C GLY A 41 -3.64 2.17 18.43
N ASP A 42 -3.81 1.58 17.23
CA ASP A 42 -2.91 0.52 16.75
C ASP A 42 -1.54 1.09 16.36
N GLU A 43 -0.44 0.39 16.69
CA GLU A 43 0.84 0.61 16.03
C GLU A 43 0.84 -0.02 14.63
N THR A 44 1.28 0.74 13.63
CA THR A 44 1.39 0.26 12.25
C THR A 44 2.71 0.66 11.61
N LEU A 45 3.13 -0.14 10.63
CA LEU A 45 4.21 0.17 9.70
C LEU A 45 3.62 0.12 8.29
N LEU A 46 3.70 1.24 7.57
CA LEU A 46 3.29 1.32 6.17
C LEU A 46 4.52 1.57 5.30
N HIS A 47 4.61 0.84 4.19
CA HIS A 47 5.51 1.15 3.09
C HIS A 47 4.87 2.22 2.21
N THR A 48 5.56 3.32 1.94
CA THR A 48 4.91 4.51 1.36
C THR A 48 5.50 4.97 0.04
N ASN A 49 4.63 5.51 -0.82
CA ASN A 49 4.98 6.25 -2.01
C ASN A 49 4.47 7.69 -1.87
N LEU A 50 5.38 8.68 -1.86
CA LEU A 50 5.02 10.10 -1.90
C LEU A 50 4.91 10.55 -3.36
N VAL A 51 3.68 10.88 -3.78
CA VAL A 51 3.41 11.47 -5.10
C VAL A 51 3.36 12.98 -4.96
N VAL A 52 4.22 13.67 -5.70
CA VAL A 52 4.32 15.14 -5.76
C VAL A 52 3.68 15.62 -7.06
N ARG A 53 2.65 16.44 -6.94
CA ARG A 53 2.10 17.25 -8.04
C ARG A 53 2.33 18.72 -7.73
N GLU A 54 2.08 19.59 -8.71
CA GLU A 54 2.31 21.03 -8.61
C GLU A 54 1.54 21.67 -7.43
N ASP A 55 0.33 21.18 -7.16
CA ASP A 55 -0.61 21.72 -6.17
C ASP A 55 -0.82 20.81 -4.96
N ALA A 56 -0.25 19.61 -4.95
CA ALA A 56 -0.57 18.60 -3.95
C ALA A 56 0.57 17.62 -3.66
N LEU A 57 0.73 17.31 -2.39
CA LEU A 57 1.51 16.18 -1.89
C LEU A 57 0.54 15.09 -1.44
N SER A 58 0.67 13.89 -1.99
CA SER A 58 -0.20 12.75 -1.63
C SER A 58 0.66 11.57 -1.20
N LEU A 59 0.39 11.04 -0.01
CA LEU A 59 1.05 9.84 0.49
C LEU A 59 0.15 8.62 0.24
N PHE A 60 0.71 7.59 -0.38
CA PHE A 60 0.09 6.29 -0.55
C PHE A 60 0.83 5.27 0.31
N GLY A 61 0.11 4.43 1.04
CA GLY A 61 0.67 3.47 1.99
C GLY A 61 0.17 2.06 1.75
N PHE A 62 1.04 1.10 2.03
CA PHE A 62 0.81 -0.32 1.81
C PHE A 62 1.32 -1.13 3.01
N ALA A 63 0.63 -2.22 3.33
CA ALA A 63 1.06 -3.10 4.41
C ALA A 63 2.26 -3.95 3.97
N GLY A 64 2.23 -4.39 2.70
CA GLY A 64 3.29 -5.16 2.07
C GLY A 64 4.23 -4.32 1.21
N ARG A 65 5.47 -4.78 1.07
CA ARG A 65 6.42 -4.19 0.11
C ARG A 65 6.07 -4.54 -1.35
N ASP A 66 5.56 -5.75 -1.55
CA ASP A 66 5.03 -6.25 -2.81
C ASP A 66 3.86 -5.42 -3.33
N GLU A 67 2.98 -4.96 -2.45
CA GLU A 67 1.90 -4.01 -2.78
C GLU A 67 2.47 -2.66 -3.25
N LEU A 68 3.45 -2.09 -2.53
CA LEU A 68 4.12 -0.85 -2.93
C LEU A 68 4.83 -0.99 -4.29
N ASP A 69 5.51 -2.10 -4.51
CA ASP A 69 6.22 -2.37 -5.76
C ASP A 69 5.21 -2.54 -6.92
N THR A 70 4.09 -3.24 -6.68
CA THR A 70 2.99 -3.39 -7.64
C THR A 70 2.31 -2.06 -7.95
N PHE A 71 2.06 -1.23 -6.94
CA PHE A 71 1.54 0.13 -7.13
C PHE A 71 2.47 0.97 -8.01
N THR A 72 3.77 0.89 -7.77
CA THR A 72 4.78 1.62 -8.54
C THR A 72 4.84 1.13 -9.99
N LEU A 73 4.69 -0.18 -10.22
CA LEU A 73 4.57 -0.75 -11.56
C LEU A 73 3.29 -0.28 -12.26
N LEU A 74 2.15 -0.27 -11.57
CA LEU A 74 0.89 0.23 -12.11
C LEU A 74 1.00 1.70 -12.55
N LEU A 75 1.68 2.55 -11.76
CA LEU A 75 1.93 3.95 -12.11
C LEU A 75 2.81 4.12 -13.36
N SER A 76 3.61 3.12 -13.73
CA SER A 76 4.40 3.18 -14.96
C SER A 76 3.55 3.01 -16.23
N VAL A 77 2.31 2.53 -16.09
CA VAL A 77 1.40 2.30 -17.21
C VAL A 77 0.76 3.60 -17.64
N SER A 78 0.88 3.94 -18.93
CA SER A 78 0.29 5.16 -19.48
C SER A 78 -1.23 5.18 -19.28
N GLY A 79 -1.72 6.26 -18.65
CA GLY A 79 -3.14 6.44 -18.34
C GLY A 79 -3.59 5.83 -17.01
N VAL A 80 -2.67 5.25 -16.22
CA VAL A 80 -2.93 4.82 -14.84
C VAL A 80 -2.40 5.88 -13.88
N GLY A 81 -3.31 6.55 -13.17
CA GLY A 81 -2.97 7.50 -12.11
C GLY A 81 -2.94 6.85 -10.72
N PRO A 82 -2.44 7.56 -9.69
CA PRO A 82 -2.36 7.06 -8.32
C PRO A 82 -3.68 6.56 -7.73
N LYS A 83 -4.79 7.27 -7.99
CA LYS A 83 -6.12 6.85 -7.51
C LYS A 83 -6.57 5.54 -8.18
N SER A 84 -6.37 5.40 -9.48
CA SER A 84 -6.72 4.17 -10.21
C SER A 84 -5.84 3.00 -9.77
N ALA A 85 -4.52 3.23 -9.62
CA ALA A 85 -3.58 2.21 -9.14
C ALA A 85 -3.92 1.72 -7.72
N LEU A 86 -4.27 2.64 -6.81
CA LEU A 86 -4.76 2.26 -5.48
C LEU A 86 -6.06 1.47 -5.57
N GLY A 87 -6.98 1.89 -6.44
CA GLY A 87 -8.24 1.18 -6.71
C GLY A 87 -8.05 -0.24 -7.24
N VAL A 88 -6.99 -0.50 -8.02
CA VAL A 88 -6.64 -1.87 -8.45
C VAL A 88 -6.26 -2.71 -7.24
N LEU A 89 -5.38 -2.22 -6.37
CA LEU A 89 -4.94 -2.93 -5.17
C LEU A 89 -6.07 -3.09 -4.12
N SER A 90 -7.04 -2.17 -4.10
CA SER A 90 -8.26 -2.33 -3.30
C SER A 90 -9.24 -3.39 -3.85
N ALA A 91 -9.15 -3.72 -5.14
CA ALA A 91 -10.08 -4.64 -5.80
C ALA A 91 -9.47 -6.04 -6.05
N LEU A 92 -8.15 -6.12 -6.18
CA LEU A 92 -7.40 -7.31 -6.55
C LEU A 92 -6.15 -7.40 -5.68
N SER A 93 -5.89 -8.59 -5.15
CA SER A 93 -4.60 -8.91 -4.53
C SER A 93 -3.46 -8.90 -5.55
N VAL A 94 -2.23 -8.72 -5.09
CA VAL A 94 -1.02 -8.81 -5.94
C VAL A 94 -0.98 -10.11 -6.74
N ALA A 95 -1.38 -11.23 -6.13
CA ALA A 95 -1.46 -12.53 -6.79
C ALA A 95 -2.48 -12.55 -7.93
N GLN A 96 -3.69 -12.01 -7.71
CA GLN A 96 -4.73 -11.91 -8.75
C GLN A 96 -4.32 -10.99 -9.90
N ILE A 97 -3.60 -9.90 -9.60
CA ILE A 97 -3.04 -9.01 -10.63
C ILE A 97 -2.02 -9.77 -11.48
N ALA A 98 -1.09 -10.49 -10.84
CA ALA A 98 -0.09 -11.29 -11.54
C ALA A 98 -0.73 -12.38 -12.40
N GLU A 99 -1.75 -13.07 -11.89
CA GLU A 99 -2.51 -14.09 -12.63
C GLU A 99 -3.25 -13.48 -13.84
N ALA A 100 -3.95 -12.36 -13.66
CA ALA A 100 -4.66 -11.69 -14.75
C ALA A 100 -3.71 -11.24 -15.86
N VAL A 101 -2.53 -10.71 -15.49
CA VAL A 101 -1.49 -10.32 -16.46
C VAL A 101 -0.91 -11.56 -17.17
N ALA A 102 -0.65 -12.66 -16.45
CA ALA A 102 -0.10 -13.88 -17.03
C ALA A 102 -1.07 -14.57 -18.00
N ASN A 103 -2.38 -14.49 -17.72
CA ASN A 103 -3.44 -15.07 -18.55
C ASN A 103 -3.92 -14.13 -19.66
N GLU A 104 -3.27 -12.97 -19.84
CA GLU A 104 -3.68 -11.91 -20.77
C GLU A 104 -5.14 -11.43 -20.57
N ASP A 105 -5.67 -11.55 -19.34
CA ASP A 105 -7.05 -11.21 -19.01
C ASP A 105 -7.17 -9.77 -18.48
N ASP A 106 -7.73 -8.88 -19.32
CA ASP A 106 -7.96 -7.48 -18.96
C ASP A 106 -9.27 -7.23 -18.17
N ALA A 107 -10.15 -8.22 -18.08
CA ALA A 107 -11.49 -8.05 -17.49
C ALA A 107 -11.49 -7.63 -16.01
N PRO A 108 -10.60 -8.13 -15.13
CA PRO A 108 -10.56 -7.71 -13.73
C PRO A 108 -10.27 -6.22 -13.56
N PHE A 109 -9.35 -5.67 -14.37
CA PHE A 109 -8.94 -4.26 -14.29
C PHE A 109 -10.04 -3.29 -14.70
N ARG A 110 -10.92 -3.69 -15.63
CA ARG A 110 -12.04 -2.87 -16.12
C ARG A 110 -13.11 -2.59 -15.07
N ARG A 111 -13.11 -3.32 -13.95
CA ARG A 111 -14.03 -3.10 -12.83
C ARG A 111 -13.60 -1.92 -11.95
N VAL A 112 -12.37 -1.46 -12.10
CA VAL A 112 -11.80 -0.38 -11.29
C VAL A 112 -12.18 0.97 -11.90
N SER A 113 -12.69 1.87 -11.06
CA SER A 113 -13.04 3.23 -11.50
C SER A 113 -11.83 3.95 -12.06
N GLY A 114 -12.01 4.61 -13.21
CA GLY A 114 -10.93 5.30 -13.93
C GLY A 114 -10.06 4.39 -14.80
N ILE A 115 -10.38 3.09 -14.94
CA ILE A 115 -9.70 2.17 -15.88
C ILE A 115 -10.65 1.79 -17.01
N GLY A 116 -10.43 2.37 -18.18
CA GLY A 116 -11.17 2.02 -19.40
C GLY A 116 -10.61 0.78 -20.11
N PRO A 117 -11.33 0.24 -21.12
CA PRO A 117 -10.90 -0.95 -21.87
C PRO A 117 -9.51 -0.83 -22.52
N LYS A 118 -9.17 0.38 -23.00
CA LYS A 118 -7.84 0.64 -23.57
C LYS A 118 -6.75 0.55 -22.50
N THR A 119 -6.96 1.21 -21.36
CA THR A 119 -6.02 1.21 -20.23
C THR A 119 -5.86 -0.18 -19.64
N ALA A 120 -6.95 -0.94 -19.48
CA ALA A 120 -6.90 -2.32 -18.98
C ALA A 120 -6.00 -3.22 -19.84
N LYS A 121 -6.12 -3.14 -21.17
CA LYS A 121 -5.23 -3.86 -22.09
C LYS A 121 -3.78 -3.41 -21.98
N LEU A 122 -3.54 -2.10 -21.82
CA LEU A 122 -2.19 -1.58 -21.61
C LEU A 122 -1.57 -2.08 -20.32
N ILE A 123 -2.35 -2.22 -19.24
CA ILE A 123 -1.88 -2.80 -17.97
C ILE A 123 -1.36 -4.21 -18.21
N VAL A 124 -2.17 -5.08 -18.83
CA VAL A 124 -1.78 -6.46 -19.14
C VAL A 124 -0.50 -6.51 -19.98
N VAL A 125 -0.44 -5.77 -21.08
CA VAL A 125 0.71 -5.79 -22.00
C VAL A 125 1.98 -5.22 -21.36
N GLN A 126 1.88 -4.10 -20.64
CA GLN A 126 3.06 -3.41 -20.11
C GLN A 126 3.60 -4.05 -18.83
N LEU A 127 2.75 -4.76 -18.08
CA LEU A 127 3.17 -5.47 -16.85
C LEU A 127 3.56 -6.92 -17.10
N ALA A 128 3.31 -7.46 -18.30
CA ALA A 128 3.75 -8.80 -18.70
C ALA A 128 5.24 -9.01 -18.40
N GLY A 129 5.56 -10.08 -17.66
CA GLY A 129 6.92 -10.43 -17.27
C GLY A 129 7.58 -9.52 -16.21
N LYS A 130 6.89 -8.48 -15.72
CA LYS A 130 7.42 -7.56 -14.69
C LYS A 130 6.93 -7.88 -13.28
N LEU A 131 5.77 -8.53 -13.17
CA LEU A 131 5.21 -8.95 -11.90
C LEU A 131 5.90 -10.24 -11.45
N HIS A 132 6.73 -10.11 -10.42
CA HIS A 132 7.29 -11.27 -9.73
C HIS A 132 6.31 -11.58 -8.60
N ALA A 133 5.45 -12.58 -8.80
CA ALA A 133 4.65 -13.11 -7.71
C ALA A 133 5.61 -13.71 -6.67
N ARG A 134 6.05 -12.90 -5.70
CA ARG A 134 6.75 -13.42 -4.54
C ARG A 134 5.69 -14.20 -3.77
N LEU A 135 5.80 -15.53 -3.80
CA LEU A 135 4.93 -16.41 -3.02
C LEU A 135 4.80 -15.84 -1.60
N PRO A 136 3.58 -15.75 -1.04
CA PRO A 136 3.40 -15.30 0.33
C PRO A 136 4.24 -16.18 1.24
N THR A 137 5.28 -15.62 1.85
CA THR A 137 5.83 -16.22 3.06
C THR A 137 4.76 -15.96 4.12
N PRO A 138 4.25 -16.97 4.83
CA PRO A 138 3.20 -16.75 5.82
C PRO A 138 3.68 -15.70 6.82
N ALA A 139 3.12 -14.49 6.73
CA ALA A 139 3.27 -13.43 7.70
C ALA A 139 2.44 -13.83 8.94
N GLY A 140 2.98 -14.79 9.68
CA GLY A 140 2.41 -15.37 10.88
C GLY A 140 3.47 -15.45 11.96
N ALA A 141 4.09 -14.31 12.27
CA ALA A 141 4.82 -14.08 13.52
C ALA A 141 5.06 -12.58 13.64
N ALA A 142 4.16 -11.89 14.34
CA ALA A 142 4.48 -10.59 14.89
C ALA A 142 5.78 -10.74 15.70
N PRO A 143 6.86 -9.98 15.42
CA PRO A 143 7.97 -9.91 16.35
C PRO A 143 7.43 -9.23 17.60
N GLY A 144 7.27 -10.01 18.67
CA GLY A 144 6.91 -9.51 19.98
C GLY A 144 7.86 -8.38 20.35
N ILE A 145 7.32 -7.16 20.41
CA ILE A 145 8.01 -6.02 20.99
C ILE A 145 8.06 -6.30 22.49
N ALA A 146 9.21 -6.79 22.97
CA ALA A 146 9.50 -6.88 24.38
C ALA A 146 9.59 -5.46 24.95
N PRO A 147 8.94 -5.14 26.09
CA PRO A 147 9.08 -3.84 26.71
C PRO A 147 10.51 -3.68 27.23
N ALA A 148 11.16 -2.59 26.83
CA ALA A 148 12.47 -2.20 27.34
C ALA A 148 12.36 -1.84 28.84
N ALA A 149 12.89 -2.73 29.69
CA ALA A 149 13.07 -2.46 31.11
C ALA A 149 14.20 -1.44 31.31
N VAL A 150 13.85 -0.20 31.68
CA VAL A 150 14.82 0.77 32.19
C VAL A 150 15.13 0.37 33.63
N THR A 151 16.36 -0.12 33.83
CA THR A 151 16.95 -0.44 35.13
C THR A 151 17.15 0.83 35.95
N GLU A 152 16.46 0.94 37.07
CA GLU A 152 16.77 1.88 38.15
C GLU A 152 18.13 1.49 38.75
N ARG A 153 19.16 2.28 38.48
CA ARG A 153 20.45 2.18 39.18
C ARG A 153 20.37 3.02 40.45
N ALA A 154 20.05 2.36 41.56
CA ALA A 154 20.42 2.84 42.89
C ALA A 154 21.96 2.82 43.03
N SER A 155 22.56 3.96 43.37
CA SER A 155 23.91 3.99 43.95
C SER A 155 24.04 5.15 44.95
N VAL A 156 24.27 4.75 46.20
CA VAL A 156 24.94 5.42 47.34
C VAL A 156 24.25 6.62 47.98
#